data_AF-A0A935J3X6-F1
#
_entry.id   AF-A0A935J3X6-F1
#
_cell.length_a   1.000
_cell.length_b   1.000
_cell.length_c   1.000
_cell.angle_alpha   90.00
_cell.angle_beta   90.00
_cell.angle_gamma   90.00
#
_symmetry.space_group_name_H-M   'P 1'
#
loop_
_entity.id
_entity.type
_entity.pdbx_description
1 polymer ?
#
loop_
_entity_poly.entity_id
_entity_poly.type
_entity_poly.pdbx_seq_one_letter_code
_entity_poly.pdbx_strand_id
1 'polypeptide(L)'
;MNEGNNSNDTRKEPKNSNEFEKAISDQDIKNDGKQISKFPTHVLPDVFLKLVKECENTLNFPPDYIATSILSAVSTAIGTSAMLVVKTGWNELAVLYV
;
A
#
# COMPACT_ATOMS: atom_id res chain seq x y z
N MET A 1 55.59 31.01 7.53
CA MET A 1 55.27 30.09 8.63
C MET A 1 53.96 30.51 9.23
N ASN A 2 52.87 29.77 8.98
CA ASN A 2 51.90 29.33 9.98
C ASN A 2 50.70 28.66 9.33
N GLU A 3 50.20 27.68 10.09
CA GLU A 3 49.27 26.60 9.77
C GLU A 3 47.85 27.09 9.53
N GLY A 4 47.08 26.28 8.80
CA GLY A 4 45.63 26.40 8.76
C GLY A 4 45.02 25.78 7.51
N ASN A 5 45.08 24.46 7.36
CA ASN A 5 44.12 23.74 6.50
C ASN A 5 43.82 22.38 7.13
N ASN A 6 42.86 22.41 8.05
CA ASN A 6 42.22 21.24 8.61
C ASN A 6 40.80 21.19 8.03
N SER A 7 40.62 20.40 6.98
CA SER A 7 39.31 19.96 6.50
C SER A 7 39.44 18.52 6.04
N ASN A 8 39.43 17.61 7.03
CA ASN A 8 39.09 16.21 6.80
C ASN A 8 37.60 16.14 6.39
N ASP A 9 37.30 16.39 5.13
CA ASP A 9 36.03 15.97 4.53
C ASP A 9 36.27 14.61 3.85
N THR A 10 36.23 13.54 4.63
CA THR A 10 36.25 12.18 4.10
C THR A 10 34.87 11.77 3.59
N ARG A 11 34.26 12.56 2.70
CA ARG A 11 33.21 12.04 1.82
C ARG A 11 33.88 11.29 0.68
N LYS A 12 34.18 10.01 0.93
CA LYS A 12 34.50 9.06 -0.14
C LYS A 12 33.27 8.95 -1.04
N GLU A 13 33.34 9.51 -2.24
CA GLU A 13 32.40 9.17 -3.30
C GLU A 13 32.51 7.65 -3.56
N PRO A 14 31.42 6.89 -3.49
CA PRO A 14 31.44 5.46 -3.79
C PRO A 14 31.81 5.28 -5.27
N LYS A 15 32.95 4.62 -5.50
CA LYS A 15 33.60 4.49 -6.82
C LYS A 15 33.10 3.29 -7.63
N ASN A 16 31.94 2.73 -7.32
CA ASN A 16 31.46 1.58 -8.09
C ASN A 16 29.93 1.52 -8.13
N SER A 17 29.37 1.48 -9.35
CA SER A 17 27.95 1.25 -9.63
C SER A 17 27.41 0.00 -8.92
N ASN A 18 28.27 -1.00 -8.73
CA ASN A 18 27.95 -2.26 -8.07
C ASN A 18 27.67 -2.09 -6.56
N GLU A 19 28.20 -1.04 -5.94
CA GLU A 19 28.03 -0.76 -4.50
C GLU A 19 26.69 -0.05 -4.23
N PHE A 20 26.22 0.76 -5.18
CA PHE A 20 24.88 1.33 -5.17
C PHE A 20 23.80 0.28 -5.44
N GLU A 21 24.00 -0.59 -6.43
CA GLU A 21 23.08 -1.70 -6.71
C GLU A 21 22.97 -2.65 -5.52
N LYS A 22 24.09 -2.91 -4.84
CA LYS A 22 24.12 -3.73 -3.62
C LYS A 22 23.44 -3.04 -2.43
N ALA A 23 23.59 -1.73 -2.28
CA ALA A 23 22.88 -0.98 -1.24
C ALA A 23 21.37 -0.91 -1.48
N ILE A 24 20.92 -1.00 -2.73
CA ILE A 24 19.50 -1.11 -3.10
C ILE A 24 19.00 -2.54 -2.89
N SER A 25 19.80 -3.58 -3.20
CA SER A 25 19.44 -4.97 -2.91
C SER A 25 19.41 -5.28 -1.42
N ASP A 26 20.29 -4.66 -0.63
CA ASP A 26 20.31 -4.79 0.82
C ASP A 26 19.15 -4.02 1.50
N GLN A 27 18.40 -3.19 0.75
CA GLN A 27 17.04 -2.77 1.12
C GLN A 27 16.01 -3.85 0.76
N ASP A 28 16.35 -5.10 1.03
CA ASP A 28 15.37 -6.10 1.36
C ASP A 28 14.50 -5.53 2.49
N ILE A 29 13.27 -5.14 2.15
CA ILE A 29 12.18 -4.98 3.11
C ILE A 29 12.29 -6.19 4.03
N LYS A 30 12.70 -5.97 5.29
CA LYS A 30 12.71 -7.00 6.32
C LYS A 30 11.27 -7.48 6.54
N ASN A 31 10.83 -8.39 5.68
CA ASN A 31 9.65 -9.19 5.90
C ASN A 31 10.06 -10.23 6.92
N ASP A 32 9.82 -9.91 8.20
CA ASP A 32 9.88 -10.87 9.31
C ASP A 32 8.85 -11.98 9.09
N GLY A 33 9.06 -12.88 8.11
CA GLY A 33 8.22 -14.05 7.81
C GLY A 33 6.72 -13.79 7.61
N LYS A 34 6.29 -12.53 7.60
CA LYS A 34 4.89 -12.12 7.59
C LYS A 34 4.48 -12.02 6.13
N GLN A 35 3.90 -13.10 5.63
CA GLN A 35 3.21 -13.10 4.34
C GLN A 35 2.25 -11.90 4.33
N ILE A 36 2.54 -10.88 3.53
CA ILE A 36 1.63 -9.74 3.35
C ILE A 36 0.39 -10.33 2.67
N SER A 37 -0.69 -10.48 3.44
CA SER A 37 -1.95 -11.00 2.94
C SER A 37 -2.47 -10.04 1.86
N LYS A 38 -2.56 -10.52 0.62
CA LYS A 38 -3.10 -9.73 -0.49
C LYS A 38 -4.56 -9.36 -0.19
N PHE A 39 -4.96 -8.16 -0.63
CA PHE A 39 -6.34 -7.71 -0.50
C PHE A 39 -7.31 -8.70 -1.20
N PRO A 40 -8.45 -9.05 -0.58
CA PRO A 40 -9.36 -10.06 -1.10
C PRO A 40 -10.26 -9.53 -2.23
N THR A 41 -9.68 -9.23 -3.39
CA THR A 41 -10.42 -8.70 -4.55
C THR A 41 -11.50 -9.65 -5.08
N HIS A 42 -11.34 -10.96 -4.87
CA HIS A 42 -12.30 -11.99 -5.30
C HIS A 42 -13.65 -11.93 -4.58
N VAL A 43 -13.76 -11.21 -3.46
CA VAL A 43 -15.02 -11.04 -2.70
C VAL A 43 -15.86 -9.89 -3.29
N LEU A 44 -15.26 -9.04 -4.12
CA LEU A 44 -15.98 -7.94 -4.76
C LEU A 44 -16.98 -8.47 -5.79
N PRO A 45 -18.18 -7.86 -5.88
CA PRO A 45 -19.11 -8.10 -6.98
C PRO A 45 -18.44 -7.93 -8.35
N ASP A 46 -18.87 -8.70 -9.35
CA ASP A 46 -18.26 -8.76 -10.68
C ASP A 46 -18.09 -7.38 -11.34
N VAL A 47 -19.07 -6.49 -11.14
CA VAL A 47 -19.05 -5.12 -11.66
C VAL A 47 -17.84 -4.34 -11.13
N PHE A 48 -17.58 -4.42 -9.83
CA PHE A 48 -16.45 -3.72 -9.20
C PHE A 48 -15.12 -4.41 -9.48
N LEU A 49 -15.11 -5.76 -9.53
CA LEU A 49 -13.91 -6.51 -9.86
C LEU A 49 -13.41 -6.20 -11.27
N LYS A 50 -14.32 -6.05 -12.25
CA LYS A 50 -13.97 -5.64 -13.61
C LYS A 50 -13.33 -4.25 -13.62
N LEU A 51 -13.93 -3.29 -12.90
CA LEU A 51 -13.39 -1.93 -12.79
C LEU A 51 -11.98 -1.93 -12.18
N VAL A 52 -11.77 -2.66 -11.08
CA VAL A 52 -10.45 -2.77 -10.43
C VAL A 52 -9.40 -3.31 -11.41
N LYS A 53 -9.71 -4.37 -12.16
CA LYS A 53 -8.80 -4.96 -13.15
C LYS A 53 -8.52 -4.01 -14.32
N GLU A 54 -9.52 -3.28 -14.80
CA GLU A 54 -9.33 -2.29 -15.87
C GLU A 54 -8.45 -1.12 -15.41
N CYS A 55 -8.63 -0.65 -14.18
CA CYS A 55 -7.77 0.38 -13.58
C CYS A 55 -6.33 -0.13 -13.38
N GLU A 56 -6.16 -1.36 -12.90
CA GLU A 56 -4.84 -2.00 -12.78
C GLU A 56 -4.15 -2.07 -14.16
N ASN A 57 -4.83 -2.54 -15.20
CA ASN A 57 -4.25 -2.66 -16.54
C ASN A 57 -3.94 -1.32 -17.22
N THR A 58 -4.74 -0.28 -16.96
CA THR A 58 -4.63 1.01 -17.67
C THR A 58 -3.71 1.99 -16.94
N LEU A 59 -3.82 2.05 -15.61
CA LEU A 59 -3.15 3.04 -14.77
C LEU A 59 -2.03 2.43 -13.92
N ASN A 60 -1.87 1.09 -13.95
CA ASN A 60 -0.92 0.36 -13.13
C ASN A 60 -1.09 0.66 -11.63
N PHE A 61 -2.33 0.91 -11.21
CA PHE A 61 -2.68 1.16 -9.82
C PHE A 61 -2.77 -0.15 -9.03
N PRO A 62 -2.27 -0.17 -7.78
CA PRO A 62 -2.50 -1.29 -6.89
C PRO A 62 -4.00 -1.61 -6.75
N PRO A 63 -4.42 -2.88 -6.86
CA PRO A 63 -5.84 -3.25 -6.88
C PRO A 63 -6.57 -2.99 -5.54
N ASP A 64 -5.83 -2.99 -4.43
CA ASP A 64 -6.29 -2.64 -3.09
C ASP A 64 -6.66 -1.16 -2.95
N TYR A 65 -5.94 -0.27 -3.63
CA TYR A 65 -6.23 1.17 -3.63
C TYR A 65 -7.61 1.47 -4.23
N ILE A 66 -7.91 0.90 -5.39
CA ILE A 66 -9.21 1.08 -6.06
C ILE A 66 -10.32 0.35 -5.33
N ALA A 67 -10.08 -0.88 -4.85
CA ALA A 67 -11.07 -1.62 -4.08
C ALA A 67 -11.48 -0.88 -2.79
N THR A 68 -10.51 -0.31 -2.07
CA THR A 68 -10.78 0.49 -0.85
C THR A 68 -11.57 1.75 -1.17
N SER A 69 -11.22 2.45 -2.26
CA SER A 69 -11.93 3.64 -2.71
C SER A 69 -13.40 3.35 -3.03
N ILE A 70 -13.66 2.23 -3.72
CA ILE A 70 -15.03 1.76 -4.01
C ILE A 70 -15.77 1.47 -2.70
N LEU A 71 -15.14 0.77 -1.77
CA LEU A 71 -15.76 0.41 -0.49
C LEU A 71 -16.14 1.65 0.34
N SER A 72 -15.27 2.67 0.37
CA SER A 72 -15.55 3.96 1.02
C SER A 72 -16.69 4.71 0.35
N ALA A 73 -16.76 4.70 -0.98
CA ALA A 73 -17.84 5.33 -1.73
C ALA A 73 -19.18 4.62 -1.48
N VAL A 74 -19.19 3.29 -1.52
CA VAL A 74 -20.39 2.47 -1.26
C VAL A 74 -20.85 2.61 0.19
N SER A 75 -19.92 2.62 1.15
CA SER A 75 -20.19 2.90 2.56
C SER A 75 -20.92 4.23 2.73
N THR A 76 -20.42 5.29 2.09
CA THR A 76 -21.05 6.63 2.16
C THR A 76 -22.41 6.66 1.47
N ALA A 77 -22.54 5.98 0.33
CA ALA A 77 -23.79 5.94 -0.43
C ALA A 77 -24.91 5.18 0.29
N ILE A 78 -24.58 4.08 0.97
CA ILE A 78 -25.56 3.30 1.74
C ILE A 78 -25.79 3.97 3.11
N GLY A 79 -24.72 4.31 3.80
CA GLY A 79 -24.73 4.92 5.13
C GLY A 79 -25.51 4.08 6.14
N THR A 80 -26.48 4.72 6.80
CA THR A 80 -27.35 4.10 7.80
C THR A 80 -28.60 3.44 7.21
N SER A 81 -28.73 3.41 5.89
CA SER A 81 -29.94 2.92 5.20
C SER A 81 -30.04 1.39 5.21
N ALA A 82 -28.93 0.69 5.46
CA ALA A 82 -28.88 -0.78 5.53
C ALA A 82 -28.25 -1.24 6.84
N MET A 83 -28.82 -2.30 7.41
CA MET A 83 -28.37 -2.94 8.64
C MET A 83 -28.35 -4.46 8.44
N LEU A 84 -27.22 -5.09 8.78
CA LEU A 84 -27.01 -6.53 8.64
C LEU A 84 -26.91 -7.17 10.03
N VAL A 85 -27.70 -8.23 10.28
CA VAL A 85 -27.59 -9.02 11.51
C VAL A 85 -26.54 -10.11 11.28
N VAL A 86 -25.32 -9.90 11.77
CA VAL A 86 -24.20 -10.83 11.58
C VAL A 86 -24.34 -12.03 12.52
N LYS A 87 -24.80 -11.79 13.74
CA LYS A 87 -25.07 -12.81 14.77
C LYS A 87 -26.24 -12.34 15.63
N THR A 88 -26.87 -13.24 16.38
CA THR A 88 -27.93 -12.89 17.34
C THR A 88 -27.45 -11.78 18.29
N GLY A 89 -28.10 -10.61 18.24
CA GLY A 89 -27.74 -9.45 19.03
C GLY A 89 -26.61 -8.57 18.46
N TRP A 90 -26.04 -8.93 17.31
CA TRP A 90 -25.04 -8.11 16.61
C TRP A 90 -25.61 -7.60 15.28
N ASN A 91 -25.93 -6.32 15.30
CA ASN A 91 -26.36 -5.58 14.12
C ASN A 91 -25.22 -4.67 13.69
N GLU A 92 -24.79 -4.81 12.45
CA GLU A 92 -23.75 -3.98 11.84
C GLU A 92 -24.36 -3.09 10.77
N LEU A 93 -23.93 -1.83 10.72
CA LEU A 93 -24.31 -0.89 9.67
C LEU A 93 -23.33 -0.98 8.50
N ALA A 94 -23.76 -0.57 7.31
CA ALA A 94 -22.91 -0.50 6.13
C ALA A 94 -21.98 0.73 6.12
N VAL A 95 -21.45 1.14 7.29
CA VAL A 95 -20.58 2.31 7.45
C VAL A 95 -19.16 1.85 7.74
N LEU A 96 -18.28 2.06 6.78
CA LEU A 96 -16.84 1.91 6.91
C LEU A 96 -16.20 3.21 7.40
N TYR A 97 -15.40 3.11 8.47
CA TYR A 97 -14.44 4.12 8.88
C TYR A 97 -13.07 3.76 8.33
N VAL A 98 -12.45 4.70 7.60
CA VAL A 98 -11.18 4.54 6.89
C VAL A 98 -10.11 5.43 7.52
#